data_AF-A0A4R4P616-F1
#
_entry.id   AF-A0A4R4P616-F1
#
_cell.length_a   1.000
_cell.length_b   1.000
_cell.length_c   1.000
_cell.angle_alpha   90.00
_cell.angle_beta   90.00
_cell.angle_gamma   90.00
#
_symmetry.space_group_name_H-M   'P 1'
#
loop_
_entity.id
_entity.type
_entity.pdbx_description
1 polymer ?
#
loop_
_entity_poly.entity_id
_entity_poly.type
_entity_poly.pdbx_seq_one_letter_code
_entity_poly.pdbx_strand_id
1 'polypeptide(L)'
;MAQSAFVDAAHIKPGDKLQQPDGTTATVKKTHRYTATQVTYDLTINGPHTYYVVAGTTPVLVHNCEDLALGVQDAPSGGLAAFARSVNAKHYGPPNREKGEQPGYWRPLVEKFIGRGEGTVHVNMDGLRDGFAEMAKRGLRPALYEASATDEEISWIARSVVNGQRSWSSVKFYQGRKELPMPMPDWSSMMGMRHMDEPLYVGRPGAD
;
A
#
# COMPACT_ATOMS: atom_id res chain seq x y z
N MET A 1 1.29 -29.32 4.69
CA MET A 1 1.59 -28.01 4.08
C MET A 1 0.64 -27.00 4.70
N ALA A 2 1.14 -26.08 5.52
CA ALA A 2 0.32 -25.05 6.16
C ALA A 2 0.13 -23.89 5.17
N GLN A 3 -1.10 -23.43 5.02
CA GLN A 3 -1.47 -22.38 4.07
C GLN A 3 -1.14 -21.03 4.70
N SER A 4 0.11 -20.58 4.56
CA SER A 4 0.61 -19.32 5.12
C SER A 4 0.37 -18.16 4.14
N ALA A 5 -0.88 -17.73 4.01
CA ALA A 5 -1.22 -16.48 3.32
C ALA A 5 -2.05 -15.60 4.25
N PHE A 6 -1.78 -14.30 4.26
CA PHE A 6 -2.64 -13.34 4.94
C PHE A 6 -3.97 -13.23 4.19
N VAL A 7 -5.07 -13.18 4.94
CA VAL A 7 -6.43 -13.09 4.42
C VAL A 7 -7.13 -11.96 5.15
N ASP A 8 -7.80 -11.08 4.42
CA ASP A 8 -8.65 -10.05 4.99
C ASP A 8 -9.63 -10.66 5.99
N ALA A 9 -9.80 -10.02 7.15
CA ALA A 9 -10.73 -10.48 8.18
C ALA A 9 -12.17 -10.68 7.65
N ALA A 10 -12.57 -9.91 6.64
CA ALA A 10 -13.86 -10.02 5.96
C ALA A 10 -14.04 -11.32 5.16
N HIS A 11 -12.96 -12.00 4.79
CA HIS A 11 -12.95 -13.22 3.99
C HIS A 11 -12.72 -14.49 4.82
N ILE A 12 -12.43 -14.37 6.12
CA ILE A 12 -12.31 -15.51 7.04
C ILE A 12 -13.66 -16.23 7.15
N LYS A 13 -13.63 -17.56 7.10
CA LYS A 13 -14.81 -18.44 7.16
C LYS A 13 -14.70 -19.45 8.31
N PRO A 14 -15.85 -19.95 8.82
CA PRO A 14 -15.83 -21.13 9.69
C PRO A 14 -15.08 -22.29 9.03
N GLY A 15 -14.15 -22.89 9.77
CA GLY A 15 -13.26 -23.95 9.29
C GLY A 15 -11.82 -23.49 8.99
N ASP A 16 -11.59 -22.20 8.78
CA ASP A 16 -10.25 -21.65 8.51
C ASP A 16 -9.32 -21.85 9.72
N LYS A 17 -8.01 -21.92 9.44
CA LYS A 17 -6.94 -22.12 10.44
C LYS A 17 -6.18 -20.82 10.66
N LEU A 18 -6.12 -20.36 11.90
CA LEU A 18 -5.38 -19.16 12.30
C LEU A 18 -4.13 -19.55 13.06
N GLN A 19 -3.01 -18.89 12.79
CA GLN A 19 -1.73 -19.19 13.44
C GLN A 19 -1.70 -18.69 14.90
N GLN A 20 -1.17 -19.53 15.78
CA GLN A 20 -0.94 -19.26 17.20
C GLN A 20 0.55 -18.99 17.49
N PRO A 21 0.89 -18.35 18.64
CA PRO A 21 2.28 -18.01 19.00
C PRO A 21 3.24 -19.19 19.05
N ASP A 22 2.76 -20.38 19.42
CA ASP A 22 3.54 -21.61 19.50
C ASP A 22 3.71 -22.32 18.15
N GLY A 23 3.27 -21.70 17.06
CA GLY A 23 3.31 -22.26 15.70
C GLY A 23 2.18 -23.25 15.41
N THR A 24 1.27 -23.50 16.35
CA THR A 24 0.07 -24.31 16.12
C THR A 24 -1.05 -23.48 15.46
N THR A 25 -2.23 -24.07 15.26
CA THR A 25 -3.36 -23.40 14.63
C THR A 25 -4.66 -23.53 15.41
N ALA A 26 -5.37 -22.41 15.58
CA ALA A 26 -6.74 -22.36 16.04
C ALA A 26 -7.72 -22.50 14.86
N THR A 27 -8.89 -23.10 15.09
CA THR A 27 -9.93 -23.25 14.04
C THR A 27 -11.06 -22.26 14.26
N VAL A 28 -11.43 -21.52 13.22
CA VAL A 28 -12.56 -20.58 13.26
C VAL A 28 -13.86 -21.37 13.38
N LYS A 29 -14.57 -21.22 14.51
CA LYS A 29 -15.86 -21.91 14.72
C LYS A 29 -17.04 -21.16 14.09
N LYS A 30 -17.00 -19.84 14.11
CA LYS A 30 -18.08 -18.97 13.63
C LYS A 30 -17.50 -17.61 13.29
N THR A 31 -18.05 -16.96 12.27
CA THR A 31 -17.80 -15.55 11.99
C THR A 31 -19.10 -14.76 12.14
N HIS A 32 -19.00 -13.51 12.57
CA HIS A 32 -20.14 -12.60 12.70
C HIS A 32 -19.75 -11.24 12.14
N ARG A 33 -20.38 -10.86 11.03
CA ARG A 33 -20.22 -9.52 10.45
C ARG A 33 -21.20 -8.60 11.15
N TYR A 34 -20.71 -7.51 11.71
CA TYR A 34 -21.53 -6.46 12.30
C TYR A 34 -21.01 -5.09 11.88
N THR A 35 -21.89 -4.10 11.91
CA THR A 35 -21.56 -2.70 11.66
C THR A 35 -21.78 -1.94 12.95
N ALA A 36 -20.74 -1.29 13.47
CA ALA A 36 -20.84 -0.43 14.65
C ALA A 36 -19.88 0.75 14.52
N THR A 37 -20.25 1.89 15.10
CA THR A 37 -19.32 3.00 15.33
C THR A 37 -18.61 2.76 16.64
N GLN A 38 -17.38 2.23 16.58
CA GLN A 38 -16.52 1.99 17.73
C GLN A 38 -15.13 2.54 17.44
N VAL A 39 -14.46 3.03 18.49
CA VAL A 39 -13.02 3.33 18.40
C VAL A 39 -12.30 1.99 18.24
N THR A 40 -11.61 1.85 17.12
CA THR A 40 -10.73 0.71 16.85
C THR A 40 -9.30 1.19 17.01
N TYR A 41 -8.46 0.37 17.64
CA TYR A 41 -7.06 0.68 17.86
C TYR A 41 -6.22 -0.03 16.81
N ASP A 42 -5.32 0.74 16.22
CA ASP A 42 -4.35 0.26 15.26
C ASP A 42 -2.97 0.22 15.92
N LEU A 43 -2.31 -0.94 15.95
CA LEU A 43 -1.01 -1.08 16.61
C LEU A 43 0.10 -1.05 15.56
N THR A 44 0.83 0.06 15.52
CA THR A 44 2.09 0.12 14.76
C THR A 44 3.20 -0.46 15.64
N ILE A 45 3.75 -1.61 15.26
CA ILE A 45 4.99 -2.15 15.81
C ILE A 45 6.13 -1.92 14.82
N ASN A 46 7.31 -1.55 15.32
CA ASN A 46 8.52 -1.45 14.49
C ASN A 46 8.94 -2.87 14.05
N GLY A 47 9.03 -3.11 12.74
CA GLY A 47 9.38 -4.42 12.17
C GLY A 47 8.25 -5.02 11.33
N PRO A 48 8.09 -6.35 11.25
CA PRO A 48 6.90 -6.91 10.60
C PRO A 48 5.68 -6.44 11.37
N HIS A 49 4.73 -5.76 10.72
CA HIS A 49 3.46 -5.30 11.30
C HIS A 49 2.54 -6.48 11.63
N THR A 50 3.04 -7.47 12.35
CA THR A 50 2.31 -8.68 12.69
C THR A 50 2.36 -8.85 14.20
N TYR A 51 1.21 -8.74 14.84
CA TYR A 51 1.07 -8.88 16.29
C TYR A 51 -0.01 -9.90 16.63
N TYR A 52 0.05 -10.45 17.84
CA TYR A 52 -1.01 -11.32 18.34
C TYR A 52 -2.08 -10.50 19.03
N VAL A 53 -3.35 -10.66 18.63
CA VAL A 53 -4.49 -10.19 19.41
C VAL A 53 -5.09 -11.36 20.18
N VAL A 54 -5.52 -11.11 21.42
CA VAL A 54 -6.17 -12.14 22.24
C VAL A 54 -7.67 -12.11 21.97
N ALA A 55 -8.17 -13.07 21.20
CA ALA A 55 -9.59 -13.28 20.98
C ALA A 55 -10.15 -14.21 22.08
N GLY A 56 -10.78 -13.64 23.10
CA GLY A 56 -11.19 -14.37 24.30
C GLY A 56 -9.97 -14.80 25.11
N THR A 57 -9.57 -16.08 24.99
CA THR A 57 -8.34 -16.62 25.60
C THR A 57 -7.34 -17.14 24.56
N THR A 58 -7.63 -16.99 23.27
CA THR A 58 -6.80 -17.53 22.18
C THR A 58 -6.06 -16.39 21.48
N PRO A 59 -4.71 -16.35 21.53
CA PRO A 59 -3.94 -15.41 20.73
C PRO A 59 -3.98 -15.81 19.25
N VAL A 60 -4.25 -14.85 18.37
CA VAL A 60 -4.26 -15.04 16.92
C VAL A 60 -3.37 -14.01 16.24
N LEU A 61 -2.59 -14.46 15.26
CA LEU A 61 -1.67 -13.60 14.50
C LEU A 61 -2.45 -12.68 13.55
N VAL A 62 -2.23 -11.36 13.66
CA VAL A 62 -2.87 -10.31 12.84
C VAL A 62 -1.79 -9.52 12.14
N HIS A 63 -1.96 -9.28 10.84
CA HIS A 63 -1.10 -8.40 10.05
C HIS A 63 -1.77 -7.06 9.84
N ASN A 64 -0.98 -6.01 9.99
CA ASN A 64 -1.37 -4.62 10.01
C ASN A 64 -0.57 -3.76 9.02
N CYS A 65 -0.01 -4.39 8.00
CA CYS A 65 0.41 -3.68 6.81
C CYS A 65 -0.57 -4.04 5.69
N GLU A 66 -1.43 -3.10 5.33
CA GLU A 66 -2.21 -3.23 4.11
C GLU A 66 -1.29 -2.88 2.94
N ASP A 67 -1.19 -3.75 1.94
CA ASP A 67 -0.54 -3.38 0.68
C ASP A 67 -1.24 -2.16 0.05
N LEU A 68 -0.53 -1.39 -0.77
CA LEU A 68 -1.07 -0.19 -1.42
C LEU A 68 -1.22 -0.41 -2.93
N ALA A 69 -2.41 -0.18 -3.46
CA ALA A 69 -2.70 -0.15 -4.89
C ALA A 69 -2.74 1.29 -5.41
N LEU A 70 -1.98 1.52 -6.49
CA LEU A 70 -1.87 2.78 -7.22
C LEU A 70 -2.29 2.59 -8.68
N GLY A 71 -2.74 3.66 -9.32
CA GLY A 71 -3.11 3.65 -10.74
C GLY A 71 -4.27 4.59 -11.07
N VAL A 72 -4.70 4.57 -12.33
CA VAL A 72 -5.79 5.41 -12.82
C VAL A 72 -7.14 4.94 -12.29
N GLN A 73 -7.95 5.86 -11.76
CA GLN A 73 -9.27 5.54 -11.18
C GLN A 73 -10.16 4.76 -12.16
N ASP A 74 -10.25 5.24 -13.40
CA ASP A 74 -11.08 4.64 -14.47
C ASP A 74 -10.24 3.87 -15.49
N ALA A 75 -9.15 3.23 -15.04
CA ALA A 75 -8.29 2.41 -15.91
C ALA A 75 -9.10 1.39 -16.74
N PRO A 76 -8.73 1.13 -18.01
CA PRO A 76 -9.47 0.22 -18.91
C PRO A 76 -9.69 -1.21 -18.39
N SER A 77 -8.90 -1.67 -17.41
CA SER A 77 -9.01 -2.98 -16.78
C SER A 77 -9.98 -3.06 -15.59
N GLY A 78 -10.94 -2.13 -15.53
CA GLY A 78 -11.98 -2.07 -14.50
C GLY A 78 -11.67 -1.11 -13.35
N GLY A 79 -10.69 -0.22 -13.52
CA GLY A 79 -10.37 0.85 -12.58
C GLY A 79 -9.56 0.44 -11.35
N LEU A 80 -9.08 1.45 -10.62
CA LEU A 80 -8.22 1.30 -9.45
C LEU A 80 -8.89 0.45 -8.35
N ALA A 81 -10.18 0.66 -8.08
CA ALA A 81 -10.90 -0.07 -7.04
C ALA A 81 -11.06 -1.57 -7.35
N ALA A 82 -11.20 -1.95 -8.62
CA ALA A 82 -11.24 -3.37 -9.00
C ALA A 82 -9.84 -3.99 -8.94
N PHE A 83 -8.82 -3.25 -9.36
CA PHE A 83 -7.43 -3.68 -9.26
C PHE A 83 -7.02 -3.91 -7.80
N ALA A 84 -7.26 -2.95 -6.92
CA ALA A 84 -6.94 -3.02 -5.49
C ALA A 84 -7.54 -4.27 -4.82
N ARG A 85 -8.80 -4.58 -5.11
CA ARG A 85 -9.45 -5.82 -4.66
C ARG A 85 -8.77 -7.08 -5.20
N SER A 86 -8.26 -7.06 -6.42
CA SER A 86 -7.60 -8.22 -7.02
C SER A 86 -6.24 -8.55 -6.40
N VAL A 87 -5.58 -7.54 -5.81
CA VAL A 87 -4.28 -7.69 -5.14
C VAL A 87 -4.39 -7.60 -3.61
N ASN A 88 -5.60 -7.56 -3.06
CA ASN A 88 -5.87 -7.40 -1.62
C ASN A 88 -5.15 -6.18 -1.00
N ALA A 89 -5.19 -5.05 -1.70
CA ALA A 89 -4.51 -3.83 -1.30
C ALA A 89 -5.51 -2.69 -1.05
N LYS A 90 -5.13 -1.76 -0.19
CA LYS A 90 -5.81 -0.48 0.00
C LYS A 90 -5.60 0.38 -1.23
N HIS A 91 -6.59 1.17 -1.62
CA HIS A 91 -6.40 2.25 -2.58
C HIS A 91 -7.07 3.51 -2.05
N TYR A 92 -6.61 4.66 -2.55
CA TYR A 92 -7.23 5.94 -2.24
C TYR A 92 -8.04 6.43 -3.45
N GLY A 93 -9.32 6.68 -3.20
CA GLY A 93 -10.27 7.16 -4.18
C GLY A 93 -10.30 8.68 -4.29
N PRO A 94 -11.17 9.23 -5.15
CA PRO A 94 -11.60 10.62 -4.99
C PRO A 94 -12.16 10.85 -3.57
N PRO A 95 -12.06 12.08 -3.03
CA PRO A 95 -12.50 12.36 -1.67
C PRO A 95 -13.98 12.03 -1.47
N ASN A 96 -14.27 11.28 -0.41
CA ASN A 96 -15.63 11.05 0.05
C ASN A 96 -16.12 12.30 0.80
N ARG A 97 -16.96 13.09 0.13
CA ARG A 97 -17.57 14.31 0.70
C ARG A 97 -18.48 14.04 1.89
N GLU A 98 -19.14 12.88 1.93
CA GLU A 98 -20.01 12.49 3.05
C GLU A 98 -19.20 12.20 4.32
N LYS A 99 -17.93 11.79 4.16
CA LYS A 99 -16.96 11.64 5.25
C LYS A 99 -16.17 12.92 5.54
N GLY A 100 -16.44 14.02 4.82
CA GLY A 100 -15.73 15.29 4.98
C GLY A 100 -14.29 15.29 4.43
N GLU A 101 -13.94 14.33 3.56
CA GLU A 101 -12.61 14.26 2.96
C GLU A 101 -12.38 15.42 1.97
N GLN A 102 -11.24 16.11 2.11
CA GLN A 102 -10.88 17.23 1.24
C GLN A 102 -10.12 16.74 0.00
N PRO A 103 -10.14 17.48 -1.12
CA PRO A 103 -9.25 17.21 -2.26
C PRO A 103 -7.80 17.08 -1.79
N GLY A 104 -7.13 16.00 -2.17
CA GLY A 104 -5.75 15.73 -1.77
C GLY A 104 -5.56 15.10 -0.38
N TYR A 105 -6.62 14.74 0.36
CA TYR A 105 -6.50 14.07 1.67
C TYR A 105 -5.62 12.80 1.64
N TRP A 106 -5.59 12.12 0.48
CA TRP A 106 -4.84 10.89 0.25
C TRP A 106 -3.34 11.12 0.20
N ARG A 107 -2.88 12.31 -0.22
CA ARG A 107 -1.46 12.62 -0.46
C ARG A 107 -0.58 12.30 0.75
N PRO A 108 -0.83 12.84 1.97
CA PRO A 108 -0.01 12.52 3.13
C PRO A 108 -0.11 11.05 3.57
N LEU A 109 -1.18 10.34 3.22
CA LEU A 109 -1.35 8.92 3.56
C LEU A 109 -0.52 8.03 2.64
N VAL A 110 -0.55 8.31 1.33
CA VAL A 110 0.21 7.58 0.31
C VAL A 110 1.71 7.89 0.43
N GLU A 111 2.08 9.15 0.60
CA GLU A 111 3.47 9.57 0.83
C GLU A 111 4.08 8.87 2.05
N LYS A 112 3.35 8.85 3.17
CA LYS A 112 3.74 8.16 4.40
C LYS A 112 3.89 6.65 4.19
N PHE A 113 2.95 6.01 3.51
CA PHE A 113 3.02 4.56 3.24
C PHE A 113 4.25 4.20 2.39
N ILE A 114 4.46 4.93 1.29
CA ILE A 114 5.58 4.69 0.39
C ILE A 114 6.91 4.92 1.14
N GLY A 115 7.00 6.01 1.90
CA GLY A 115 8.22 6.42 2.60
C GLY A 115 8.56 5.63 3.87
N ARG A 116 7.61 4.92 4.47
CA ARG A 116 7.91 3.95 5.54
C ARG A 116 8.61 2.70 5.02
N GLY A 117 8.43 2.36 3.73
CA GLY A 117 9.03 1.16 3.14
C GLY A 117 8.35 -0.15 3.50
N GLU A 118 7.23 -0.08 4.19
CA GLU A 118 6.48 -1.22 4.73
C GLU A 118 5.45 -1.73 3.70
N GLY A 119 5.19 -3.03 3.68
CA GLY A 119 4.22 -3.65 2.75
C GLY A 119 4.62 -3.58 1.27
N THR A 120 3.74 -4.08 0.41
CA THR A 120 3.90 -4.09 -1.05
C THR A 120 3.17 -2.91 -1.68
N VAL A 121 3.81 -2.23 -2.64
CA VAL A 121 3.14 -1.23 -3.49
C VAL A 121 2.83 -1.87 -4.84
N HIS A 122 1.55 -2.06 -5.15
CA HIS A 122 1.05 -2.57 -6.43
C HIS A 122 0.67 -1.41 -7.34
N VAL A 123 1.29 -1.31 -8.50
CA VAL A 123 1.06 -0.24 -9.48
C VAL A 123 0.35 -0.82 -10.69
N ASN A 124 -0.88 -0.38 -10.94
CA ASN A 124 -1.58 -0.66 -12.19
C ASN A 124 -1.15 0.33 -13.27
N MET A 125 -0.52 -0.19 -14.31
CA MET A 125 -0.02 0.58 -15.45
C MET A 125 -1.10 0.83 -16.51
N ASP A 126 -2.29 0.22 -16.38
CA ASP A 126 -3.37 0.41 -17.33
C ASP A 126 -3.86 1.88 -17.36
N GLY A 127 -3.85 2.48 -18.55
CA GLY A 127 -4.25 3.88 -18.76
C GLY A 127 -3.13 4.90 -18.50
N LEU A 128 -1.94 4.47 -18.06
CA LEU A 128 -0.76 5.32 -17.98
C LEU A 128 -0.10 5.45 -19.35
N ARG A 129 0.43 6.64 -19.64
CA ARG A 129 0.91 7.00 -20.99
C ARG A 129 2.39 6.70 -21.23
N ASP A 130 3.17 6.44 -20.18
CA ASP A 130 4.62 6.30 -20.26
C ASP A 130 5.17 5.23 -19.30
N GLY A 131 6.45 4.90 -19.46
CA GLY A 131 7.19 4.07 -18.53
C GLY A 131 7.47 4.75 -17.20
N PHE A 132 7.82 3.94 -16.19
CA PHE A 132 8.08 4.38 -14.82
C PHE A 132 9.02 5.59 -14.73
N ALA A 133 10.15 5.56 -15.44
CA ALA A 133 11.17 6.59 -15.33
C ALA A 133 10.67 7.98 -15.81
N GLU A 134 9.89 8.03 -16.87
CA GLU A 134 9.36 9.29 -17.41
C GLU A 134 8.25 9.85 -16.52
N MET A 135 7.41 8.97 -15.95
CA MET A 135 6.44 9.36 -14.93
C MET A 135 7.11 9.92 -13.67
N ALA A 136 8.16 9.25 -13.18
CA ALA A 136 8.92 9.70 -12.01
C ALA A 136 9.53 11.09 -12.26
N LYS A 137 10.18 11.30 -13.41
CA LYS A 137 10.74 12.60 -13.80
C LYS A 137 9.68 13.71 -13.83
N ARG A 138 8.47 13.41 -14.33
CA ARG A 138 7.37 14.39 -14.31
C ARG A 138 6.92 14.71 -12.89
N GLY A 139 6.75 13.69 -12.04
CA GLY A 139 6.32 13.89 -10.66
C GLY A 139 7.34 14.61 -9.77
N LEU A 140 8.63 14.61 -10.15
CA LEU A 140 9.67 15.40 -9.46
C LEU A 140 9.65 16.88 -9.85
N ARG A 141 9.00 17.27 -10.96
CA ARG A 141 8.97 18.68 -11.40
C ARG A 141 7.96 19.50 -10.56
N PRO A 142 8.22 20.80 -10.33
CA PRO A 142 7.22 21.72 -9.81
C PRO A 142 5.97 21.69 -10.70
N ALA A 143 4.78 21.76 -10.09
CA ALA A 143 3.49 21.58 -10.75
C ALA A 143 3.24 22.62 -11.88
N LEU A 144 3.74 22.34 -13.08
CA LEU A 144 3.33 22.99 -14.31
C LEU A 144 2.19 22.17 -14.91
N TYR A 145 1.01 22.15 -14.29
CA TYR A 145 -0.27 21.61 -14.82
C TYR A 145 -0.31 20.21 -15.53
N GLU A 146 0.80 19.47 -15.60
CA GLU A 146 0.97 18.28 -16.45
C GLU A 146 1.22 17.00 -15.64
N ALA A 147 1.66 17.10 -14.37
CA ALA A 147 1.86 15.92 -13.53
C ALA A 147 0.51 15.41 -13.00
N SER A 148 0.17 14.18 -13.37
CA SER A 148 -0.97 13.46 -12.81
C SER A 148 -0.68 13.04 -11.37
N ALA A 149 -1.73 12.67 -10.62
CA ALA A 149 -1.57 12.07 -9.29
C ALA A 149 -0.64 10.85 -9.33
N THR A 150 -0.74 10.03 -10.39
CA THR A 150 0.12 8.86 -10.55
C THR A 150 1.57 9.22 -10.85
N ASP A 151 1.85 10.32 -11.59
CA ASP A 151 3.25 10.76 -11.77
C ASP A 151 3.91 11.11 -10.42
N GLU A 152 3.15 11.75 -9.53
CA GLU A 152 3.60 12.09 -8.17
C GLU A 152 3.79 10.85 -7.28
N GLU A 153 2.85 9.90 -7.32
CA GLU A 153 3.01 8.63 -6.60
C GLU A 153 4.23 7.83 -7.10
N ILE A 154 4.48 7.83 -8.41
CA ILE A 154 5.63 7.17 -9.03
C ILE A 154 6.95 7.88 -8.64
N SER A 155 6.96 9.22 -8.56
CA SER A 155 8.14 9.96 -8.10
C SER A 155 8.45 9.70 -6.62
N TRP A 156 7.42 9.52 -5.79
CA TRP A 156 7.57 9.10 -4.40
C TRP A 156 8.17 7.69 -4.28
N ILE A 157 7.75 6.74 -5.12
CA ILE A 157 8.39 5.42 -5.18
C ILE A 157 9.87 5.57 -5.51
N ALA A 158 10.20 6.31 -6.59
CA ALA A 158 11.59 6.54 -6.99
C ALA A 158 12.43 7.14 -5.86
N ARG A 159 11.94 8.21 -5.22
CA ARG A 159 12.58 8.88 -4.10
C ARG A 159 12.78 7.95 -2.90
N SER A 160 11.76 7.17 -2.52
CA SER A 160 11.87 6.24 -1.38
C SER A 160 12.89 5.11 -1.63
N VAL A 161 13.01 4.63 -2.87
CA VAL A 161 13.97 3.60 -3.25
C VAL A 161 15.40 4.14 -3.28
N VAL A 162 15.61 5.30 -3.90
CA VAL A 162 16.94 5.94 -3.98
C VAL A 162 17.48 6.30 -2.59
N ASN A 163 16.61 6.71 -1.67
CA ASN A 163 16.99 7.07 -0.30
C ASN A 163 16.98 5.89 0.67
N GLY A 164 16.91 4.65 0.18
CA GLY A 164 17.02 3.44 1.00
C GLY A 164 15.84 3.18 1.94
N GLN A 165 14.73 3.91 1.79
CA GLN A 165 13.54 3.71 2.61
C GLN A 165 12.74 2.50 2.15
N ARG A 166 12.77 2.17 0.85
CA ARG A 166 12.02 1.07 0.26
C ARG A 166 12.91 0.23 -0.67
N SER A 167 12.71 -1.09 -0.69
CA SER A 167 13.36 -1.97 -1.67
C SER A 167 12.60 -1.97 -3.01
N TRP A 168 13.32 -1.99 -4.15
CA TRP A 168 12.68 -2.07 -5.47
C TRP A 168 11.78 -3.31 -5.61
N SER A 169 12.19 -4.44 -5.03
CA SER A 169 11.41 -5.69 -5.03
C SER A 169 10.09 -5.62 -4.28
N SER A 170 9.89 -4.62 -3.40
CA SER A 170 8.61 -4.39 -2.71
C SER A 170 7.60 -3.60 -3.56
N VAL A 171 7.95 -3.27 -4.80
CA VAL A 171 7.07 -2.61 -5.76
C VAL A 171 6.75 -3.58 -6.89
N LYS A 172 5.47 -3.78 -7.15
CA LYS A 172 4.95 -4.72 -8.15
C LYS A 172 4.17 -3.96 -9.21
N PHE A 173 4.50 -4.16 -10.47
CA PHE A 173 3.85 -3.49 -11.60
C PHE A 173 2.92 -4.44 -12.31
N TYR A 174 1.82 -3.92 -12.86
CA TYR A 174 0.80 -4.74 -13.52
C TYR A 174 0.31 -4.08 -14.79
N GLN A 175 0.07 -4.89 -15.82
CA GLN A 175 -0.62 -4.49 -17.05
C GLN A 175 -1.69 -5.54 -17.36
N GLY A 176 -2.93 -5.11 -17.59
CA GLY A 176 -4.05 -6.03 -17.81
C GLY A 176 -4.23 -7.05 -16.68
N ARG A 177 -3.98 -6.64 -15.43
CA ARG A 177 -3.98 -7.46 -14.20
C ARG A 177 -2.92 -8.58 -14.13
N LYS A 178 -1.93 -8.59 -15.03
CA LYS A 178 -0.79 -9.50 -14.95
C LYS A 178 0.42 -8.76 -14.44
N GLU A 179 1.19 -9.39 -13.56
CA GLU A 179 2.46 -8.83 -13.08
C GLU A 179 3.38 -8.60 -14.29
N LEU A 180 3.85 -7.37 -14.41
CA LEU A 180 4.79 -6.89 -15.42
C LEU A 180 6.16 -6.80 -14.76
N PRO A 181 7.14 -7.65 -15.15
CA PRO A 181 8.50 -7.53 -14.66
C PRO A 181 9.07 -6.15 -15.03
N MET A 182 9.39 -5.34 -14.01
CA MET A 182 9.94 -4.00 -14.20
C MET A 182 11.39 -3.98 -13.69
N PRO A 183 12.39 -3.83 -14.58
CA PRO A 183 13.77 -3.65 -14.15
C PRO A 183 13.90 -2.33 -13.37
N MET A 184 14.82 -2.30 -12.42
CA MET A 184 15.13 -1.08 -11.70
C MET A 184 15.67 -0.03 -12.69
N PRO A 185 15.11 1.18 -12.74
CA PRO A 185 15.61 2.24 -13.61
C PRO A 185 17.03 2.66 -13.26
N ASP A 186 17.74 3.24 -14.23
CA ASP A 186 18.93 4.03 -13.94
C ASP A 186 18.51 5.39 -13.34
N TRP A 187 18.84 5.58 -12.07
CA TRP A 187 18.53 6.79 -11.31
C TRP A 187 19.38 7.99 -11.70
N SER A 188 20.50 7.80 -12.42
CA SER A 188 21.46 8.86 -12.75
C SER A 188 20.81 10.09 -13.40
N SER A 189 19.81 9.87 -14.26
CA SER A 189 19.07 10.93 -14.96
C SER A 189 18.08 11.72 -14.08
N MET A 190 17.85 11.30 -12.84
CA MET A 190 16.96 11.94 -11.87
C MET A 190 17.71 12.55 -10.67
N MET A 191 18.97 12.18 -10.44
CA MET A 191 19.78 12.74 -9.35
C MET A 191 19.89 14.26 -9.49
N GLY A 192 19.78 15.00 -8.38
CA GLY A 192 19.74 16.46 -8.39
C GLY A 192 18.41 17.07 -8.85
N MET A 193 17.43 16.25 -9.26
CA MET A 193 16.05 16.73 -9.39
C MET A 193 15.45 17.00 -8.00
N ARG A 194 14.46 17.89 -7.98
CA ARG A 194 13.81 18.36 -6.76
C ARG A 194 13.42 17.20 -5.83
N HIS A 195 13.89 17.27 -4.58
CA HIS A 195 13.65 16.29 -3.50
C HIS A 195 14.13 14.87 -3.79
N MET A 196 14.73 14.57 -4.95
CA MET A 196 15.14 13.20 -5.29
C MET A 196 16.17 12.65 -4.30
N ASP A 197 17.07 13.52 -3.82
CA ASP A 197 18.18 13.18 -2.92
C ASP A 197 17.82 13.34 -1.43
N GLU A 198 16.53 13.50 -1.13
CA GLU A 198 16.02 13.67 0.24
C GLU A 198 15.08 12.51 0.59
N PRO A 199 15.05 12.01 1.84
CA PRO A 199 14.07 11.02 2.25
C PRO A 199 12.63 11.51 2.04
N LEU A 200 11.77 10.68 1.46
CA LEU A 200 10.36 10.97 1.20
C LEU A 200 9.61 11.27 2.49
N TYR A 201 9.74 10.38 3.48
CA TYR A 201 9.08 10.50 4.77
C TYR A 201 10.11 10.39 5.89
N VAL A 202 10.27 11.44 6.68
CA VAL A 202 11.06 11.40 7.92
C VAL A 202 10.04 11.35 9.05
N GLY A 203 9.89 10.19 9.70
CA GLY A 203 8.97 10.04 10.82
C GLY A 203 9.20 11.14 11.85
N ARG A 204 8.13 11.80 12.32
CA ARG A 204 8.28 12.74 13.45
C ARG A 204 8.72 11.93 14.68
N PRO A 205 9.74 12.35 15.42
CA PRO A 205 10.01 11.78 16.74
C PRO A 205 8.78 11.98 17.63
N GLY A 206 8.21 10.90 18.16
CA GLY A 206 7.26 10.94 19.28
C GLY A 206 5.77 11.15 18.97
N ALA A 207 5.23 10.50 17.94
CA ALA A 207 3.78 10.40 17.77
C ALA A 207 3.37 8.96 17.45
N ASP A 208 3.40 8.13 18.50
CA ASP A 208 2.75 6.82 18.61
C ASP A 208 1.65 6.94 19.67
#